data_AF-A0A2N5FPS1-F1
#
_entry.id   AF-A0A2N5FPS1-F1
#
_cell.length_a   1.000
_cell.length_b   1.000
_cell.length_c   1.000
_cell.angle_alpha   90.00
_cell.angle_beta   90.00
_cell.angle_gamma   90.00
#
_symmetry.space_group_name_H-M   'P 1'
#
loop_
_entity.id
_entity.type
_entity.pdbx_description
1 polymer ?
#
loop_
_entity_poly.entity_id
_entity_poly.type
_entity_poly.pdbx_seq_one_letter_code
_entity_poly.pdbx_strand_id
1 'polypeptide(L)'
;MKMVVTIDESKNVDVRKFEGDLQTGRRKVLVDDFIRSMMSLLHEDEILNYLFENDYIEVIKNFIAIEGDNLPEQVMDILIEKLKENDGGPLEKNEWFVRLLSLMLEQINLEHIEGKWLNNILSSTFKNIKVLEGDVIEFRDLLLLLVERAHVNKDLSTPALSQILKAASDKVAGTDSQEELKDLFLSIASKAEGSWIEQALSTAAPNRILHSGFFPKNVIYYHKDLVSETIVLEVPKSQLNVKYYDVDYKQVGHPGMLFYFKIQNSRIQNIKIACVKDKIIDEKTQLYEYPFSNVYSNHSVCWSYSEYEINSLQKLQHIPYIFLGTPNNSHVNPGTRELTEQFQGKEFDDEVLIASSYTFSEFVGL
;
A
#
# COMPACT_ATOMS: atom_id res chain seq x y z
N MET A 1 1.24 -52.20 46.24
CA MET A 1 0.63 -52.88 45.07
C MET A 1 1.58 -52.70 43.90
N LYS A 2 2.02 -53.77 43.24
CA LYS A 2 2.92 -53.72 42.09
C LYS A 2 2.18 -54.26 40.88
N MET A 3 2.22 -53.52 39.76
CA MET A 3 1.75 -54.01 38.46
C MET A 3 2.96 -54.27 37.58
N VAL A 4 3.02 -55.46 36.99
CA VAL A 4 4.02 -55.81 35.98
C VAL A 4 3.29 -55.93 34.67
N VAL A 5 3.68 -55.08 33.71
CA VAL A 5 3.13 -55.03 32.36
C VAL A 5 4.18 -55.61 31.43
N THR A 6 3.82 -56.63 30.67
CA THR A 6 4.71 -57.23 29.66
C THR A 6 4.01 -57.22 28.32
N ILE A 7 4.62 -56.55 27.34
CA ILE A 7 4.14 -56.53 25.96
C ILE A 7 4.82 -57.66 25.21
N ASP A 8 4.04 -58.60 24.66
CA ASP A 8 4.57 -59.68 23.84
C ASP A 8 4.57 -59.29 22.34
N GLU A 9 5.40 -59.96 21.54
CA GLU A 9 5.49 -59.72 20.09
C GLU A 9 4.17 -60.01 19.35
N SER A 10 3.19 -60.63 20.01
CA SER A 10 1.89 -61.00 19.46
C SER A 10 0.80 -59.93 19.67
N LYS A 11 1.19 -58.66 19.89
CA LYS A 11 0.29 -57.53 20.14
C LYS A 11 -0.62 -57.69 21.37
N ASN A 12 -0.21 -58.49 22.35
CA ASN A 12 -0.92 -58.60 23.61
C ASN A 12 -0.08 -58.04 24.76
N VAL A 13 -0.80 -57.53 25.76
CA VAL A 13 -0.24 -57.01 27.01
C VAL A 13 -0.69 -57.91 28.15
N ASP A 14 0.26 -58.51 28.83
CA ASP A 14 0.04 -59.30 30.05
C ASP A 14 0.22 -58.38 31.27
N VAL A 15 -0.88 -58.06 31.93
CA VAL A 15 -0.92 -57.22 33.13
C VAL A 15 -1.07 -58.12 34.35
N ARG A 16 -0.04 -58.17 35.19
CA ARG A 16 -0.02 -58.96 36.43
C ARG A 16 -0.01 -58.05 37.65
N LYS A 17 -0.94 -58.28 38.58
CA LYS A 17 -1.07 -57.55 39.84
C LYS A 17 -0.46 -58.37 40.98
N PHE A 18 0.37 -57.72 41.80
CA PHE A 18 1.01 -58.31 42.97
C PHE A 18 0.70 -57.51 44.24
N GLU A 19 0.44 -58.24 45.34
CA GLU A 19 0.33 -57.71 46.70
C GLU A 19 1.38 -58.41 47.57
N GLY A 20 2.46 -57.68 47.89
CA GLY A 20 3.70 -58.31 48.35
C GLY A 20 4.31 -59.17 47.24
N ASP A 21 4.66 -60.42 47.57
CA ASP A 21 5.23 -61.39 46.64
C ASP A 21 4.17 -62.31 45.99
N LEU A 22 2.90 -62.18 46.37
CA LEU A 22 1.81 -62.98 45.84
C LEU A 22 1.14 -62.30 44.63
N GLN A 23 1.05 -63.04 43.52
CA GLN A 23 0.28 -62.62 42.35
C GLN A 23 -1.22 -62.74 42.64
N THR A 24 -1.91 -61.61 42.72
CA THR A 24 -3.34 -61.54 43.04
C THR A 24 -4.24 -61.36 41.82
N GLY A 25 -3.68 -61.08 40.64
CA GLY A 25 -4.45 -60.99 39.40
C GLY A 25 -3.60 -61.05 38.13
N ARG A 26 -4.20 -61.51 37.03
CA ARG A 26 -3.60 -61.54 35.69
C ARG A 26 -4.66 -61.28 34.65
N ARG A 27 -4.40 -60.35 33.73
CA ARG A 27 -5.25 -60.07 32.58
C ARG A 27 -4.40 -59.95 31.33
N LYS A 28 -4.83 -60.63 30.26
CA LYS A 28 -4.28 -60.44 28.92
C LYS A 28 -5.23 -59.50 28.16
N VAL A 29 -4.70 -58.41 27.62
CA VAL A 29 -5.46 -57.42 26.82
C VAL A 29 -4.74 -57.16 25.51
N LEU A 30 -5.44 -56.66 24.51
CA LEU A 30 -4.79 -56.20 23.28
C LEU A 30 -3.99 -54.93 23.56
N VAL A 31 -2.89 -54.73 22.82
CA VAL A 31 -2.07 -53.52 22.91
C VAL A 31 -2.92 -52.26 22.67
N ASP A 32 -3.81 -52.29 21.69
CA ASP A 32 -4.64 -51.12 21.36
C ASP A 32 -5.60 -50.76 22.50
N ASP A 33 -6.24 -51.76 23.13
CA ASP A 33 -7.12 -51.54 24.28
C ASP A 33 -6.35 -51.03 25.50
N PHE A 34 -5.13 -51.55 25.70
CA PHE A 34 -4.25 -51.11 26.76
C PHE A 34 -3.81 -49.65 26.56
N ILE A 35 -3.35 -49.30 25.36
CA ILE A 35 -2.96 -47.93 25.02
C ILE A 35 -4.15 -46.99 25.16
N ARG A 36 -5.33 -47.33 24.63
CA ARG A 36 -6.55 -46.51 24.80
C ARG A 36 -6.91 -46.29 26.26
N SER A 37 -6.82 -47.33 27.09
CA SER A 37 -7.09 -47.22 28.53
C SER A 37 -6.02 -46.40 29.26
N MET A 38 -4.77 -46.41 28.81
CA MET A 38 -3.71 -45.58 29.39
C MET A 38 -3.86 -44.12 28.94
N MET A 39 -4.17 -43.89 27.67
CA MET A 39 -4.44 -42.55 27.13
C MET A 39 -5.65 -41.89 27.78
N SER A 40 -6.71 -42.66 28.08
CA SER A 40 -7.89 -42.11 28.78
C SER A 40 -7.61 -41.63 30.21
N LEU A 41 -6.44 -41.96 30.77
CA LEU A 41 -6.00 -41.51 32.09
C LEU A 41 -5.10 -40.27 32.03
N LEU A 42 -4.61 -39.90 30.84
CA LEU A 42 -3.79 -38.71 30.65
C LEU A 42 -4.69 -37.48 30.48
N HIS A 43 -4.18 -36.33 30.92
CA HIS A 43 -4.86 -35.06 30.65
C HIS A 43 -4.71 -34.69 29.15
N GLU A 44 -5.73 -34.02 28.59
CA GLU A 44 -5.80 -33.70 27.16
C GLU A 44 -4.59 -32.88 26.67
N ASP A 45 -4.10 -31.96 27.50
CA ASP A 45 -2.91 -31.13 27.26
C ASP A 45 -1.60 -31.93 27.25
N GLU A 46 -1.47 -32.96 28.08
CA GLU A 46 -0.29 -33.86 28.06
C GLU A 46 -0.24 -34.69 26.77
N ILE A 47 -1.40 -35.13 26.28
CA ILE A 47 -1.49 -35.88 25.01
C ILE A 47 -1.10 -34.97 23.84
N LEU A 48 -1.63 -33.75 23.79
CA LEU A 48 -1.29 -32.81 22.73
C LEU A 48 0.19 -32.44 22.78
N ASN A 49 0.73 -32.09 23.95
CA ASN A 49 2.16 -31.79 24.09
C ASN A 49 3.02 -32.96 23.59
N TYR A 50 2.69 -34.21 23.96
CA TYR A 50 3.41 -35.38 23.47
C TYR A 50 3.33 -35.53 21.94
N LEU A 51 2.15 -35.31 21.34
CA LEU A 51 1.97 -35.41 19.89
C LEU A 51 2.79 -34.35 19.14
N PHE A 52 2.85 -33.13 19.67
CA PHE A 52 3.55 -32.01 19.02
C PHE A 52 5.07 -32.00 19.28
N GLU A 53 5.53 -32.32 20.48
CA GLU A 53 6.97 -32.40 20.81
C GLU A 53 7.72 -33.46 20.01
N ASN A 54 7.03 -34.52 19.61
CA ASN A 54 7.60 -35.62 18.84
C ASN A 54 7.34 -35.49 17.33
N ASP A 55 6.96 -34.30 16.86
CA ASP A 55 6.74 -33.96 15.44
C ASP A 55 5.77 -34.91 14.71
N TYR A 56 4.74 -35.40 15.42
CA TYR A 56 3.68 -36.22 14.81
C TYR A 56 2.73 -35.40 13.93
N ILE A 57 3.08 -34.14 13.62
CA ILE A 57 2.30 -33.25 12.77
C ILE A 57 2.05 -33.87 11.40
N GLU A 58 3.08 -34.44 10.78
CA GLU A 58 2.92 -35.10 9.48
C GLU A 58 2.05 -36.36 9.56
N VAL A 59 2.05 -37.05 10.70
CA VAL A 59 1.15 -38.20 10.93
C VAL A 59 -0.29 -37.74 11.08
N ILE A 60 -0.52 -36.65 11.80
CA ILE A 60 -1.85 -36.04 11.95
C ILE A 60 -2.36 -35.55 10.60
N LYS A 61 -1.54 -34.81 9.83
CA LYS A 61 -1.87 -34.37 8.47
C LYS A 61 -2.28 -35.54 7.56
N ASN A 62 -1.46 -36.60 7.54
CA ASN A 62 -1.74 -37.77 6.72
C ASN A 62 -3.00 -38.49 7.17
N PHE A 63 -3.24 -38.60 8.49
CA PHE A 63 -4.47 -39.20 9.01
C PHE A 63 -5.72 -38.41 8.59
N ILE A 64 -5.67 -37.08 8.70
CA ILE A 64 -6.75 -36.20 8.25
C ILE A 64 -7.00 -36.34 6.74
N ALA A 65 -5.94 -36.41 5.94
CA ALA A 65 -6.06 -36.57 4.49
C ALA A 65 -6.62 -37.93 4.05
N ILE A 66 -6.49 -38.98 4.88
CA ILE A 66 -6.91 -40.35 4.56
C ILE A 66 -8.38 -40.62 4.97
N GLU A 67 -8.86 -40.06 6.07
CA GLU A 67 -10.16 -40.39 6.67
C GLU A 67 -11.38 -39.62 6.09
N GLY A 68 -11.19 -38.88 5.00
CA GLY A 68 -12.27 -38.31 4.18
C GLY A 68 -12.76 -36.92 4.61
N ASP A 69 -13.50 -36.26 3.69
CA ASP A 69 -13.80 -34.82 3.68
C ASP A 69 -14.47 -34.26 4.96
N ASN A 70 -15.10 -35.11 5.78
CA ASN A 70 -15.89 -34.68 6.96
C ASN A 70 -15.14 -34.77 8.30
N LEU A 71 -14.01 -35.50 8.37
CA LEU A 71 -13.24 -35.62 9.62
C LEU A 71 -12.67 -34.27 10.09
N PRO A 72 -12.13 -33.41 9.20
CA PRO A 72 -11.67 -32.07 9.59
C PRO A 72 -12.75 -31.25 10.31
N GLU A 73 -13.98 -31.26 9.79
CA GLU A 73 -15.10 -30.49 10.35
C GLU A 73 -15.51 -31.01 11.72
N GLN A 74 -15.60 -32.34 11.89
CA GLN A 74 -15.96 -32.96 13.17
C GLN A 74 -14.93 -32.69 14.27
N VAL A 75 -13.64 -32.80 13.93
CA VAL A 75 -12.56 -32.51 14.88
C VAL A 75 -12.57 -31.02 15.26
N MET A 76 -12.85 -30.13 14.30
CA MET A 76 -12.97 -28.70 14.56
C MET A 76 -14.18 -28.36 15.42
N ASP A 77 -15.33 -29.00 15.23
CA ASP A 77 -16.52 -28.81 16.07
C ASP A 77 -16.24 -29.18 17.53
N ILE A 78 -15.55 -30.29 17.75
CA ILE A 78 -15.12 -30.72 19.08
C ILE A 78 -14.16 -29.69 19.69
N LEU A 79 -13.20 -29.17 18.91
CA LEU A 79 -12.27 -28.14 19.39
C LEU A 79 -13.01 -26.84 19.75
N ILE A 80 -13.98 -26.41 18.94
CA ILE A 80 -14.79 -25.21 19.21
C ILE A 80 -15.67 -25.40 20.45
N GLU A 81 -16.30 -26.56 20.61
CA GLU A 81 -17.12 -26.87 21.80
C GLU A 81 -16.26 -26.82 23.07
N LYS A 82 -15.06 -27.42 23.03
CA LYS A 82 -14.09 -27.40 24.12
C LYS A 82 -13.57 -26.00 24.44
N LEU A 83 -13.39 -25.14 23.43
CA LEU A 83 -13.04 -23.72 23.63
C LEU A 83 -14.18 -22.91 24.26
N LYS A 84 -15.45 -23.26 23.99
CA LYS A 84 -16.61 -22.58 24.58
C LYS A 84 -16.85 -23.01 26.03
N GLU A 85 -16.56 -24.25 26.36
CA GLU A 85 -16.75 -24.81 27.72
C GLU A 85 -15.67 -24.35 28.71
N ASN A 86 -14.46 -24.06 28.23
CA ASN A 86 -13.34 -23.61 29.07
C ASN A 86 -13.13 -22.10 28.96
N ASP A 87 -13.69 -21.32 29.89
CA ASP A 87 -13.33 -19.92 30.06
C ASP A 87 -11.91 -19.84 30.68
N GLY A 88 -10.86 -20.01 29.86
CA GLY A 88 -9.45 -19.91 30.29
C GLY A 88 -8.69 -21.23 30.52
N GLY A 89 -9.06 -22.31 29.83
CA GLY A 89 -8.38 -23.62 29.94
C GLY A 89 -6.94 -23.65 29.38
N PRO A 90 -6.10 -24.65 29.74
CA PRO A 90 -4.71 -24.74 29.32
C PRO A 90 -4.51 -24.85 27.79
N LEU A 91 -5.51 -25.36 27.08
CA LEU A 91 -5.53 -25.46 25.61
C LEU A 91 -5.46 -24.10 24.92
N GLU A 92 -6.08 -23.07 25.49
CA GLU A 92 -6.17 -21.72 24.90
C GLU A 92 -4.85 -20.95 24.97
N LYS A 93 -3.94 -21.36 25.85
CA LYS A 93 -2.62 -20.74 26.06
C LYS A 93 -1.50 -21.49 25.35
N ASN A 94 -1.81 -22.59 24.69
CA ASN A 94 -0.81 -23.47 24.10
C ASN A 94 -0.55 -23.09 22.64
N GLU A 95 0.70 -22.75 22.31
CA GLU A 95 1.15 -22.47 20.95
C GLU A 95 0.81 -23.61 19.97
N TRP A 96 0.83 -24.85 20.47
CA TRP A 96 0.46 -26.04 19.70
C TRP A 96 -1.00 -26.06 19.27
N PHE A 97 -1.89 -25.40 20.02
CA PHE A 97 -3.29 -25.26 19.64
C PHE A 97 -3.44 -24.38 18.39
N VAL A 98 -2.70 -23.27 18.32
CA VAL A 98 -2.69 -22.39 17.15
C VAL A 98 -2.18 -23.15 15.93
N ARG A 99 -1.12 -23.94 16.11
CA ARG A 99 -0.55 -24.76 15.04
C ARG A 99 -1.52 -25.86 14.56
N LEU A 100 -2.19 -26.55 15.47
CA LEU A 100 -3.25 -27.52 15.13
C LEU A 100 -4.36 -26.83 14.33
N LEU A 101 -4.84 -25.67 14.80
CA LEU A 101 -5.90 -24.92 14.14
C LEU A 101 -5.51 -24.53 12.71
N SER A 102 -4.29 -24.01 12.50
CA SER A 102 -3.78 -23.67 11.16
C SER A 102 -3.79 -24.89 10.24
N LEU A 103 -3.29 -26.04 10.73
CA LEU A 103 -3.27 -27.29 9.96
C LEU A 103 -4.67 -27.77 9.58
N MET A 104 -5.62 -27.68 10.50
CA MET A 104 -7.01 -28.04 10.23
C MET A 104 -7.61 -27.10 9.18
N LEU A 105 -7.43 -25.79 9.32
CA LEU A 105 -7.94 -24.78 8.39
C LEU A 105 -7.34 -24.92 6.97
N GLU A 106 -6.10 -25.37 6.84
CA GLU A 106 -5.49 -25.66 5.53
C GLU A 106 -6.21 -26.77 4.76
N GLN A 107 -6.81 -27.73 5.46
CA GLN A 107 -7.43 -28.92 4.86
C GLN A 107 -8.93 -28.77 4.62
N ILE A 108 -9.58 -27.71 5.12
CA ILE A 108 -11.03 -27.57 5.04
C ILE A 108 -11.45 -26.71 3.84
N ASN A 109 -12.48 -27.15 3.11
CA ASN A 109 -13.07 -26.38 2.02
C ASN A 109 -14.12 -25.36 2.54
N LEU A 110 -13.68 -24.12 2.71
CA LEU A 110 -14.49 -23.01 3.22
C LEU A 110 -15.63 -22.55 2.31
N GLU A 111 -15.71 -23.00 1.04
CA GLU A 111 -16.86 -22.73 0.17
C GLU A 111 -18.14 -23.44 0.63
N HIS A 112 -17.98 -24.54 1.38
CA HIS A 112 -19.09 -25.38 1.85
C HIS A 112 -19.41 -25.14 3.34
N ILE A 113 -18.70 -24.22 3.97
CA ILE A 113 -18.84 -23.93 5.38
C ILE A 113 -19.90 -22.87 5.63
N GLU A 114 -20.77 -23.15 6.60
CA GLU A 114 -21.74 -22.18 7.11
C GLU A 114 -21.03 -20.97 7.75
N GLY A 115 -21.36 -19.74 7.32
CA GLY A 115 -20.71 -18.52 7.86
C GLY A 115 -20.81 -18.38 9.39
N LYS A 116 -21.81 -18.99 10.03
CA LYS A 116 -21.94 -19.04 11.49
C LYS A 116 -20.85 -19.89 12.17
N TRP A 117 -20.43 -20.97 11.52
CA TRP A 117 -19.37 -21.85 12.00
C TRP A 117 -18.02 -21.12 12.00
N LEU A 118 -17.71 -20.46 10.89
CA LEU A 118 -16.46 -19.70 10.75
C LEU A 118 -16.42 -18.51 11.72
N ASN A 119 -17.54 -17.80 11.92
CA ASN A 119 -17.63 -16.74 12.92
C ASN A 119 -17.32 -17.22 14.35
N ASN A 120 -17.69 -18.46 14.70
CA ASN A 120 -17.39 -19.02 16.01
C ASN A 120 -15.90 -19.35 16.17
N ILE A 121 -15.26 -19.88 15.12
CA ILE A 121 -13.82 -20.14 15.10
C ILE A 121 -13.09 -18.82 15.26
N LEU A 122 -13.39 -17.84 14.41
CA LEU A 122 -12.78 -16.52 14.47
C LEU A 122 -12.96 -15.93 15.88
N SER A 123 -14.18 -15.84 16.39
CA SER A 123 -14.45 -15.26 17.71
C SER A 123 -13.67 -15.95 18.85
N SER A 124 -13.52 -17.28 18.79
CA SER A 124 -12.83 -18.05 19.84
C SER A 124 -11.31 -17.92 19.72
N THR A 125 -10.76 -18.03 18.52
CA THR A 125 -9.34 -17.78 18.24
C THR A 125 -8.96 -16.34 18.62
N PHE A 126 -9.82 -15.36 18.32
CA PHE A 126 -9.56 -13.95 18.59
C PHE A 126 -9.68 -13.57 20.07
N LYS A 127 -10.54 -14.24 20.85
CA LYS A 127 -10.72 -13.95 22.29
C LYS A 127 -9.43 -14.14 23.10
N ASN A 128 -8.56 -15.04 22.68
CA ASN A 128 -7.38 -15.47 23.44
C ASN A 128 -6.05 -14.82 22.98
N ILE A 129 -6.07 -13.99 21.94
CA ILE A 129 -4.86 -13.35 21.38
C ILE A 129 -4.11 -12.46 22.36
N LYS A 130 -4.81 -11.87 23.33
CA LYS A 130 -4.18 -11.00 24.33
C LYS A 130 -3.24 -11.75 25.28
N VAL A 131 -3.30 -13.08 25.31
CA VAL A 131 -2.60 -13.94 26.28
C VAL A 131 -1.47 -14.76 25.63
N LEU A 132 -1.37 -14.75 24.30
CA LEU A 132 -0.34 -15.53 23.58
C LEU A 132 0.99 -14.78 23.56
N GLU A 133 1.98 -15.31 24.29
CA GLU A 133 3.39 -14.85 24.31
C GLU A 133 4.25 -15.49 23.19
N GLY A 134 3.64 -16.25 22.27
CA GLY A 134 4.32 -17.01 21.21
C GLY A 134 4.82 -16.19 20.01
N ASP A 135 5.57 -16.86 19.13
CA ASP A 135 6.27 -16.28 17.99
C ASP A 135 5.29 -15.61 16.99
N VAL A 136 5.67 -14.43 16.51
CA VAL A 136 4.79 -13.49 15.78
C VAL A 136 4.44 -14.04 14.38
N ILE A 137 5.24 -14.98 13.88
CA ILE A 137 5.21 -15.50 12.52
C ILE A 137 4.01 -16.42 12.29
N GLU A 138 3.82 -17.42 13.14
CA GLU A 138 2.74 -18.42 13.03
C GLU A 138 1.36 -17.76 13.17
N PHE A 139 1.27 -16.75 14.03
CA PHE A 139 0.05 -15.98 14.20
C PHE A 139 -0.26 -15.07 13.01
N ARG A 140 0.76 -14.44 12.43
CA ARG A 140 0.63 -13.68 11.18
C ARG A 140 0.14 -14.58 10.05
N ASP A 141 0.71 -15.77 9.94
CA ASP A 141 0.39 -16.70 8.86
C ASP A 141 -1.04 -17.26 9.02
N LEU A 142 -1.49 -17.52 10.26
CA LEU A 142 -2.89 -17.85 10.55
C LEU A 142 -3.83 -16.68 10.20
N LEU A 143 -3.48 -15.44 10.56
CA LEU A 143 -4.28 -14.26 10.23
C LEU A 143 -4.42 -14.06 8.72
N LEU A 144 -3.31 -14.17 7.98
CA LEU A 144 -3.30 -14.06 6.53
C LEU A 144 -4.14 -15.17 5.90
N LEU A 145 -3.97 -16.41 6.35
CA LEU A 145 -4.77 -17.54 5.89
C LEU A 145 -6.26 -17.28 6.15
N LEU A 146 -6.64 -16.78 7.33
CA LEU A 146 -8.03 -16.47 7.66
C LEU A 146 -8.59 -15.32 6.81
N VAL A 147 -7.81 -14.28 6.52
CA VAL A 147 -8.24 -13.15 5.65
C VAL A 147 -8.37 -13.59 4.20
N GLU A 148 -7.37 -14.30 3.66
CA GLU A 148 -7.38 -14.84 2.30
C GLU A 148 -8.58 -15.75 2.10
N ARG A 149 -8.82 -16.65 3.06
CA ARG A 149 -9.92 -17.59 2.96
C ARG A 149 -11.28 -16.97 3.28
N ALA A 150 -11.33 -15.94 4.13
CA ALA A 150 -12.55 -15.16 4.33
C ALA A 150 -12.96 -14.36 3.09
N HIS A 151 -12.00 -13.95 2.26
CA HIS A 151 -12.30 -13.31 0.98
C HIS A 151 -13.00 -14.26 -0.01
N VAL A 152 -12.76 -15.57 0.09
CA VAL A 152 -13.35 -16.60 -0.79
C VAL A 152 -14.82 -16.85 -0.49
N ASN A 153 -15.24 -16.73 0.77
CA ASN A 153 -16.63 -16.97 1.17
C ASN A 153 -17.38 -15.63 1.36
N LYS A 154 -18.21 -15.29 0.36
CA LYS A 154 -18.96 -14.02 0.28
C LYS A 154 -20.03 -13.83 1.36
N ASP A 155 -20.37 -14.90 2.08
CA ASP A 155 -21.36 -14.89 3.16
C ASP A 155 -20.73 -14.59 4.53
N LEU A 156 -19.41 -14.37 4.61
CA LEU A 156 -18.79 -13.82 5.80
C LEU A 156 -19.34 -12.44 6.10
N SER A 157 -20.17 -12.42 7.13
CA SER A 157 -20.76 -11.22 7.69
C SER A 157 -19.68 -10.19 8.04
N THR A 158 -19.94 -8.92 7.74
CA THR A 158 -19.13 -7.74 8.12
C THR A 158 -18.58 -7.76 9.56
N PRO A 159 -19.27 -8.33 10.57
CA PRO A 159 -18.74 -8.50 11.93
C PRO A 159 -17.45 -9.33 12.06
N ALA A 160 -17.28 -10.43 11.31
CA ALA A 160 -16.08 -11.28 11.43
C ALA A 160 -14.83 -10.59 10.88
N LEU A 161 -14.95 -9.96 9.71
CA LEU A 161 -13.89 -9.12 9.15
C LEU A 161 -13.55 -7.97 10.09
N SER A 162 -14.56 -7.36 10.73
CA SER A 162 -14.34 -6.30 11.73
C SER A 162 -13.58 -6.81 12.96
N GLN A 163 -13.80 -8.05 13.40
CA GLN A 163 -13.05 -8.67 14.50
C GLN A 163 -11.61 -8.96 14.11
N ILE A 164 -11.36 -9.49 12.90
CA ILE A 164 -10.01 -9.72 12.38
C ILE A 164 -9.24 -8.39 12.32
N LEU A 165 -9.85 -7.35 11.74
CA LEU A 165 -9.26 -6.03 11.64
C LEU A 165 -9.00 -5.40 13.02
N LYS A 166 -9.91 -5.61 13.98
CA LYS A 166 -9.72 -5.14 15.36
C LYS A 166 -8.56 -5.87 16.04
N ALA A 167 -8.44 -7.18 15.89
CA ALA A 167 -7.35 -7.95 16.47
C ALA A 167 -5.99 -7.58 15.85
N ALA A 168 -5.95 -7.38 14.52
CA ALA A 168 -4.77 -6.85 13.84
C ALA A 168 -4.41 -5.46 14.38
N SER A 169 -5.39 -4.56 14.52
CA SER A 169 -5.19 -3.22 15.09
C SER A 169 -4.70 -3.25 16.54
N ASP A 170 -5.23 -4.14 17.37
CA ASP A 170 -4.83 -4.29 18.78
C ASP A 170 -3.38 -4.82 18.87
N LYS A 171 -2.95 -5.71 17.97
CA LYS A 171 -1.57 -6.21 17.90
C LYS A 171 -0.60 -5.15 17.38
N VAL A 172 -1.02 -4.36 16.39
CA VAL A 172 -0.31 -3.19 15.86
C VAL A 172 -0.07 -2.14 16.95
N ALA A 173 -1.04 -1.95 17.86
CA ALA A 173 -0.87 -1.05 19.00
C ALA A 173 0.18 -1.53 20.04
N GLY A 174 0.56 -2.82 20.00
CA GLY A 174 1.53 -3.43 20.90
C GLY A 174 2.88 -3.80 20.29
N THR A 175 3.10 -3.54 19.00
CA THR A 175 4.40 -3.79 18.33
C THR A 175 5.26 -2.52 18.32
N ASP A 176 6.54 -2.65 18.64
CA ASP A 176 7.55 -1.58 18.50
C ASP A 176 8.25 -1.61 17.12
N SER A 177 7.93 -2.60 16.27
CA SER A 177 8.56 -2.81 14.95
C SER A 177 8.09 -1.76 13.93
N GLN A 178 8.92 -0.76 13.66
CA GLN A 178 8.60 0.31 12.70
C GLN A 178 8.45 -0.19 11.26
N GLU A 179 9.13 -1.28 10.88
CA GLU A 179 9.04 -1.85 9.52
C GLU A 179 7.68 -2.52 9.28
N GLU A 180 7.22 -3.34 10.23
CA GLU A 180 5.90 -4.00 10.14
C GLU A 180 4.76 -2.98 10.11
N LEU A 181 4.85 -1.94 10.94
CA LEU A 181 3.88 -0.84 10.97
C LEU A 181 3.84 -0.10 9.63
N LYS A 182 5.01 0.15 9.03
CA LYS A 182 5.11 0.82 7.73
C LYS A 182 4.49 -0.01 6.62
N ASP A 183 4.80 -1.30 6.53
CA ASP A 183 4.31 -2.17 5.46
C ASP A 183 2.80 -2.37 5.55
N LEU A 184 2.26 -2.54 6.76
CA LEU A 184 0.83 -2.58 6.98
C LEU A 184 0.16 -1.25 6.59
N PHE A 185 0.71 -0.13 7.05
CA PHE A 185 0.18 1.20 6.73
C PHE A 185 0.13 1.44 5.21
N LEU A 186 1.22 1.14 4.49
CA LEU A 186 1.27 1.30 3.03
C LEU A 186 0.28 0.38 2.31
N SER A 187 0.12 -0.85 2.78
CA SER A 187 -0.84 -1.81 2.22
C SER A 187 -2.27 -1.29 2.36
N ILE A 188 -2.66 -0.80 3.55
CA ILE A 188 -3.97 -0.21 3.81
C ILE A 188 -4.15 1.08 3.02
N ALA A 189 -3.17 1.99 3.08
CA ALA A 189 -3.22 3.29 2.40
C ALA A 189 -3.36 3.13 0.88
N SER A 190 -2.75 2.10 0.27
CA SER A 190 -2.88 1.82 -1.17
C SER A 190 -4.30 1.47 -1.62
N LYS A 191 -5.19 1.07 -0.70
CA LYS A 191 -6.58 0.72 -0.94
C LYS A 191 -7.58 1.73 -0.37
N ALA A 192 -7.11 2.67 0.43
CA ALA A 192 -7.94 3.68 1.08
C ALA A 192 -8.45 4.72 0.07
N GLU A 193 -9.62 5.29 0.34
CA GLU A 193 -10.10 6.46 -0.38
C GLU A 193 -9.24 7.69 -0.06
N GLY A 194 -9.08 8.60 -1.03
CA GLY A 194 -8.27 9.81 -0.85
C GLY A 194 -8.69 10.65 0.36
N SER A 195 -10.00 10.74 0.62
CA SER A 195 -10.57 11.46 1.77
C SER A 195 -10.10 10.91 3.12
N TRP A 196 -9.88 9.59 3.23
CA TRP A 196 -9.42 8.96 4.46
C TRP A 196 -7.96 9.30 4.73
N ILE A 197 -7.14 9.31 3.67
CA ILE A 197 -5.73 9.70 3.75
C ILE A 197 -5.61 11.16 4.17
N GLU A 198 -6.42 12.05 3.59
CA GLU A 198 -6.47 13.47 3.97
C GLU A 198 -6.87 13.67 5.44
N GLN A 199 -7.88 12.93 5.92
CA GLN A 199 -8.30 12.97 7.31
C GLN A 199 -7.20 12.45 8.26
N ALA A 200 -6.52 11.36 7.89
CA ALA A 200 -5.42 10.81 8.67
C ALA A 200 -4.25 11.80 8.74
N LEU A 201 -3.87 12.41 7.62
CA LEU A 201 -2.80 13.41 7.55
C LEU A 201 -3.13 14.67 8.36
N SER A 202 -4.35 15.19 8.23
CA SER A 202 -4.79 16.38 8.99
C SER A 202 -4.87 16.11 10.49
N THR A 203 -5.16 14.88 10.91
CA THR A 203 -5.17 14.49 12.33
C THR A 203 -3.76 14.30 12.88
N ALA A 204 -2.91 13.56 12.16
CA ALA A 204 -1.58 13.19 12.62
C ALA A 204 -0.57 14.34 12.52
N ALA A 205 -0.72 15.20 11.51
CA ALA A 205 0.21 16.29 11.22
C ALA A 205 -0.55 17.57 10.76
N PRO A 206 -1.40 18.15 11.64
CA PRO A 206 -2.27 19.29 11.28
C PRO A 206 -1.50 20.51 10.78
N ASN A 207 -0.28 20.72 11.28
CA ASN A 207 0.57 21.85 10.92
C ASN A 207 1.65 21.47 9.90
N ARG A 208 1.46 20.38 9.13
CA ARG A 208 2.43 19.98 8.10
C ARG A 208 2.48 21.03 7.00
N ILE A 209 3.64 21.66 6.87
CA ILE A 209 3.90 22.63 5.82
C ILE A 209 4.19 21.86 4.51
N LEU A 210 3.33 21.99 3.50
CA LEU A 210 3.50 21.37 2.19
C LEU A 210 4.49 22.14 1.29
N HIS A 211 4.58 23.45 1.51
CA HIS A 211 5.55 24.32 0.85
C HIS A 211 5.83 25.55 1.73
N SER A 212 7.11 25.87 1.93
CA SER A 212 7.57 27.11 2.54
C SER A 212 8.60 27.77 1.63
N GLY A 213 8.27 28.96 1.14
CA GLY A 213 9.16 29.72 0.26
C GLY A 213 8.44 30.88 -0.40
N PHE A 214 9.20 31.79 -1.00
CA PHE A 214 8.63 32.85 -1.83
C PHE A 214 8.36 32.36 -3.25
N PHE A 215 7.26 32.81 -3.83
CA PHE A 215 7.00 32.64 -5.25
C PHE A 215 7.83 33.63 -6.08
N PRO A 216 8.16 33.28 -7.34
CA PRO A 216 8.59 34.27 -8.33
C PRO A 216 7.60 35.43 -8.42
N LYS A 217 8.08 36.56 -8.93
CA LYS A 217 7.17 37.63 -9.34
C LYS A 217 6.28 37.15 -10.49
N ASN A 218 5.06 37.67 -10.55
CA ASN A 218 4.09 37.42 -11.61
C ASN A 218 3.68 35.94 -11.78
N VAL A 219 3.66 35.16 -10.69
CA VAL A 219 2.98 33.86 -10.72
C VAL A 219 1.48 34.10 -10.86
N ILE A 220 0.89 33.56 -11.93
CA ILE A 220 -0.57 33.61 -12.16
C ILE A 220 -1.24 32.27 -11.86
N TYR A 221 -0.47 31.18 -11.83
CA TYR A 221 -0.97 29.84 -11.53
C TYR A 221 0.09 29.00 -10.84
N TYR A 222 -0.34 28.29 -9.81
CA TYR A 222 0.47 27.32 -9.07
C TYR A 222 -0.37 26.09 -8.76
N HIS A 223 0.16 24.92 -9.10
CA HIS A 223 -0.41 23.64 -8.74
C HIS A 223 0.72 22.71 -8.28
N LYS A 224 0.50 22.00 -7.17
CA LYS A 224 1.44 21.02 -6.64
C LYS A 224 0.71 19.74 -6.34
N ASP A 225 1.14 18.67 -7.01
CA ASP A 225 0.76 17.31 -6.68
C ASP A 225 1.87 16.62 -5.86
N LEU A 226 1.72 15.33 -5.55
CA LEU A 226 2.69 14.60 -4.73
C LEU A 226 4.03 14.33 -5.45
N VAL A 227 4.07 14.48 -6.76
CA VAL A 227 5.18 14.11 -7.66
C VAL A 227 5.74 15.33 -8.38
N SER A 228 4.91 16.32 -8.71
CA SER A 228 5.28 17.44 -9.56
C SER A 228 4.70 18.78 -9.12
N GLU A 229 5.38 19.85 -9.54
CA GLU A 229 4.95 21.23 -9.36
C GLU A 229 4.78 21.89 -10.72
N THR A 230 3.65 22.57 -10.91
CA THR A 230 3.32 23.34 -12.11
C THR A 230 3.20 24.81 -11.76
N ILE A 231 3.94 25.65 -12.46
CA ILE A 231 3.96 27.10 -12.25
C ILE A 231 3.80 27.78 -13.60
N VAL A 232 2.96 28.82 -13.65
CA VAL A 232 2.89 29.73 -14.80
C VAL A 232 3.28 31.13 -14.37
N LEU A 233 4.29 31.68 -15.04
CA LEU A 233 4.75 33.06 -14.88
C LEU A 233 4.24 33.92 -16.03
N GLU A 234 3.66 35.07 -15.70
CA GLU A 234 3.36 36.10 -16.67
C GLU A 234 4.58 37.00 -16.89
N VAL A 235 5.00 37.08 -18.15
CA VAL A 235 5.96 38.07 -18.62
C VAL A 235 5.18 39.14 -19.38
N PRO A 236 5.12 40.37 -18.85
CA PRO A 236 4.33 41.43 -19.46
C PRO A 236 4.91 41.84 -20.82
N LYS A 237 4.02 42.38 -21.65
CA LYS A 237 4.37 43.01 -22.93
C LYS A 237 5.52 43.99 -22.73
N SER A 238 6.59 43.83 -23.50
CA SER A 238 7.83 44.58 -23.29
C SER A 238 8.65 44.67 -24.56
N GLN A 239 9.63 45.58 -24.57
CA GLN A 239 10.62 45.68 -25.62
C GLN A 239 11.94 45.10 -25.14
N LEU A 240 12.49 44.15 -25.90
CA LEU A 240 13.68 43.40 -25.52
C LEU A 240 14.76 43.54 -26.58
N ASN A 241 16.02 43.42 -26.15
CA ASN A 241 17.12 43.24 -27.09
C ASN A 241 17.20 41.75 -27.40
N VAL A 242 17.15 41.41 -28.68
CA VAL A 242 17.16 40.02 -29.14
C VAL A 242 18.27 39.83 -30.15
N LYS A 243 18.74 38.58 -30.26
CA LYS A 243 19.72 38.19 -31.26
C LYS A 243 19.07 37.31 -32.30
N TYR A 244 19.32 37.59 -33.57
CA TYR A 244 18.96 36.74 -34.68
C TYR A 244 20.25 36.31 -35.40
N TYR A 245 20.61 35.03 -35.29
CA TYR A 245 21.98 34.54 -35.53
C TYR A 245 23.01 35.41 -34.79
N ASP A 246 23.87 36.11 -35.53
CA ASP A 246 24.91 36.99 -34.98
C ASP A 246 24.55 38.49 -35.04
N VAL A 247 23.31 38.82 -35.43
CA VAL A 247 22.82 40.19 -35.56
C VAL A 247 22.01 40.58 -34.33
N ASP A 248 22.39 41.68 -33.69
CA ASP A 248 21.69 42.25 -32.54
C ASP A 248 20.58 43.22 -32.99
N TYR A 249 19.35 42.95 -32.56
CA TYR A 249 18.20 43.83 -32.74
C TYR A 249 17.82 44.44 -31.39
N LYS A 250 17.63 45.76 -31.37
CA LYS A 250 17.35 46.51 -30.12
C LYS A 250 15.88 46.88 -30.00
N GLN A 251 15.36 46.80 -28.78
CA GLN A 251 13.99 47.23 -28.44
C GLN A 251 12.92 46.61 -29.35
N VAL A 252 13.02 45.30 -29.62
CA VAL A 252 12.02 44.56 -30.37
C VAL A 252 10.82 44.33 -29.48
N GLY A 253 9.63 44.70 -29.94
CA GLY A 253 8.39 44.45 -29.21
C GLY A 253 8.11 42.95 -29.07
N HIS A 254 7.76 42.52 -27.87
CA HIS A 254 7.24 41.19 -27.57
C HIS A 254 5.83 41.28 -26.97
N PRO A 255 4.94 40.31 -27.27
CA PRO A 255 3.61 40.22 -26.67
C PRO A 255 3.68 39.90 -25.17
N GLY A 256 2.54 39.97 -24.49
CA GLY A 256 2.38 39.33 -23.19
C GLY A 256 2.53 37.81 -23.31
N MET A 257 3.31 37.20 -22.43
CA MET A 257 3.67 35.79 -22.50
C MET A 257 3.42 35.06 -21.19
N LEU A 258 3.06 33.79 -21.31
CA LEU A 258 2.89 32.85 -20.21
C LEU A 258 3.96 31.78 -20.31
N PHE A 259 4.85 31.76 -19.32
CA PHE A 259 5.89 30.75 -19.17
C PHE A 259 5.41 29.68 -18.20
N TYR A 260 5.08 28.52 -18.76
CA TYR A 260 4.72 27.33 -18.01
C TYR A 260 5.97 26.52 -17.69
N PHE A 261 6.06 26.05 -16.44
CA PHE A 261 7.08 25.14 -15.96
C PHE A 261 6.42 23.94 -15.31
N LYS A 262 6.83 22.73 -15.72
CA LYS A 262 6.59 21.51 -14.95
C LYS A 262 7.90 21.08 -14.30
N ILE A 263 7.91 20.97 -12.98
CA ILE A 263 9.07 20.62 -12.17
C ILE A 263 8.81 19.27 -11.51
N GLN A 264 9.81 18.38 -11.57
CA GLN A 264 9.80 17.09 -10.89
C GLN A 264 11.21 16.80 -10.40
N ASN A 265 11.35 16.36 -9.15
CA ASN A 265 12.65 16.07 -8.53
C ASN A 265 13.64 17.25 -8.65
N SER A 266 13.16 18.47 -8.37
CA SER A 266 13.95 19.72 -8.47
C SER A 266 14.52 20.01 -9.86
N ARG A 267 13.95 19.44 -10.93
CA ARG A 267 14.36 19.69 -12.32
C ARG A 267 13.19 20.07 -13.20
N ILE A 268 13.44 20.94 -14.17
CA ILE A 268 12.46 21.29 -15.21
C ILE A 268 12.27 20.09 -16.13
N GLN A 269 11.05 19.56 -16.16
CA GLN A 269 10.63 18.49 -17.07
C GLN A 269 10.05 19.03 -18.36
N ASN A 270 9.40 20.18 -18.31
CA ASN A 270 8.76 20.78 -19.48
C ASN A 270 8.68 22.30 -19.34
N ILE A 271 8.93 23.01 -20.44
CA ILE A 271 8.66 24.44 -20.59
C ILE A 271 7.70 24.62 -21.76
N LYS A 272 6.62 25.36 -21.51
CA LYS A 272 5.73 25.83 -22.58
C LYS A 272 5.62 27.34 -22.56
N ILE A 273 5.47 27.95 -23.73
CA ILE A 273 5.26 29.39 -23.89
C ILE A 273 4.01 29.62 -24.72
N ALA A 274 3.09 30.40 -24.17
CA ALA A 274 1.91 30.88 -24.88
C ALA A 274 1.83 32.40 -24.78
N CYS A 275 1.16 33.03 -25.74
CA CYS A 275 0.89 34.46 -25.73
C CYS A 275 -0.55 34.73 -25.32
N VAL A 276 -0.78 35.90 -24.73
CA VAL A 276 -2.10 36.38 -24.32
C VAL A 276 -2.28 37.83 -24.74
N LYS A 277 -3.51 38.18 -25.12
CA LYS A 277 -3.94 39.56 -25.39
C LYS A 277 -4.52 40.22 -24.14
N ASP A 278 -5.17 39.42 -23.30
CA ASP A 278 -5.91 39.87 -22.14
C ASP A 278 -4.99 40.18 -20.96
N LYS A 279 -5.34 41.22 -20.20
CA LYS A 279 -4.64 41.60 -18.96
C LYS A 279 -5.10 40.78 -17.75
N ILE A 280 -6.28 40.16 -17.84
CA ILE A 280 -6.85 39.32 -16.78
C ILE A 280 -6.99 37.94 -17.39
N ILE A 281 -6.38 36.96 -16.75
CA ILE A 281 -6.32 35.58 -17.23
C ILE A 281 -7.21 34.73 -16.34
N ASP A 282 -8.10 33.99 -16.99
CA ASP A 282 -8.96 32.98 -16.40
C ASP A 282 -8.81 31.64 -17.14
N GLU A 283 -9.49 30.60 -16.67
CA GLU A 283 -9.43 29.25 -17.24
C GLU A 283 -9.84 29.19 -18.73
N LYS A 284 -10.71 30.10 -19.18
CA LYS A 284 -11.28 30.12 -20.54
C LYS A 284 -10.52 31.05 -21.48
N THR A 285 -9.49 31.73 -20.98
CA THR A 285 -8.70 32.70 -21.74
C THR A 285 -8.07 32.00 -22.95
N GLN A 286 -8.34 32.53 -24.14
CA GLN A 286 -7.80 32.04 -25.39
C GLN A 286 -6.30 32.31 -25.44
N LEU A 287 -5.51 31.29 -25.76
CA LEU A 287 -4.07 31.42 -25.92
C LEU A 287 -3.68 31.58 -27.39
N TYR A 288 -2.49 32.15 -27.57
CA TYR A 288 -1.93 32.43 -28.89
C TYR A 288 -0.54 31.82 -29.01
N GLU A 289 -0.15 31.51 -30.24
CA GLU A 289 1.19 31.02 -30.55
C GLU A 289 2.24 32.10 -30.29
N TYR A 290 3.42 31.68 -29.81
CA TYR A 290 4.54 32.59 -29.67
C TYR A 290 5.08 32.95 -31.07
N PRO A 291 5.17 34.25 -31.42
CA PRO A 291 5.37 34.66 -32.80
C PRO A 291 6.82 34.53 -33.31
N PHE A 292 7.81 34.33 -32.44
CA PHE A 292 9.22 34.21 -32.82
C PHE A 292 9.70 32.74 -32.82
N SER A 293 10.98 32.51 -33.10
CA SER A 293 11.56 31.15 -33.15
C SER A 293 11.59 30.47 -31.77
N ASN A 294 11.98 29.19 -31.77
CA ASN A 294 12.27 28.37 -30.59
C ASN A 294 11.04 27.91 -29.78
N VAL A 295 9.82 28.15 -30.28
CA VAL A 295 8.58 27.62 -29.69
C VAL A 295 7.72 27.01 -30.80
N TYR A 296 7.33 25.76 -30.62
CA TYR A 296 6.46 25.05 -31.56
C TYR A 296 4.99 25.48 -31.39
N SER A 297 4.14 25.20 -32.39
CA SER A 297 2.71 25.54 -32.34
C SER A 297 1.94 24.87 -31.19
N ASN A 298 2.45 23.76 -30.65
CA ASN A 298 1.91 23.12 -29.44
C ASN A 298 2.41 23.78 -28.13
N HIS A 299 2.98 24.99 -28.22
CA HIS A 299 3.58 25.77 -27.14
C HIS A 299 4.87 25.20 -26.53
N SER A 300 5.33 24.02 -26.93
CA SER A 300 6.57 23.46 -26.38
C SER A 300 7.80 24.23 -26.86
N VAL A 301 8.76 24.39 -25.96
CA VAL A 301 9.99 25.12 -26.26
C VAL A 301 11.03 24.19 -26.89
N CYS A 302 11.66 24.66 -27.97
CA CYS A 302 12.87 24.07 -28.56
C CYS A 302 14.11 24.73 -27.93
N TRP A 303 14.44 24.35 -26.70
CA TRP A 303 15.57 24.90 -25.94
C TRP A 303 16.13 23.84 -24.99
N SER A 304 17.43 23.85 -24.76
CA SER A 304 18.05 22.95 -23.77
C SER A 304 17.93 23.55 -22.38
N TYR A 305 17.26 22.83 -21.48
CA TYR A 305 17.04 23.26 -20.09
C TYR A 305 17.25 22.15 -19.06
N SER A 306 17.79 21.00 -19.47
CA SER A 306 18.00 19.83 -18.60
C SER A 306 19.05 20.06 -17.50
N GLU A 307 19.91 21.06 -17.68
CA GLU A 307 20.95 21.46 -16.73
C GLU A 307 20.45 22.36 -15.59
N TYR A 308 19.23 22.91 -15.69
CA TYR A 308 18.69 23.80 -14.66
C TYR A 308 18.10 23.01 -13.48
N GLU A 309 18.82 23.04 -12.36
CA GLU A 309 18.31 22.59 -11.07
C GLU A 309 17.50 23.68 -10.35
N ILE A 310 16.23 23.39 -10.10
CA ILE A 310 15.25 24.25 -9.45
C ILE A 310 15.04 23.77 -8.01
N ASN A 311 16.01 24.09 -7.17
CA ASN A 311 15.98 23.90 -5.72
C ASN A 311 15.26 25.04 -4.98
N SER A 312 14.82 26.08 -5.70
CA SER A 312 13.84 27.05 -5.21
C SER A 312 13.05 27.64 -6.38
N LEU A 313 11.74 27.85 -6.18
CA LEU A 313 10.85 28.40 -7.20
C LEU A 313 11.32 29.78 -7.68
N GLN A 314 11.92 30.62 -6.83
CA GLN A 314 12.38 31.95 -7.24
C GLN A 314 13.37 31.91 -8.40
N LYS A 315 14.13 30.83 -8.58
CA LYS A 315 15.06 30.69 -9.71
C LYS A 315 14.35 30.74 -11.07
N LEU A 316 13.09 30.34 -11.13
CA LEU A 316 12.29 30.39 -12.35
C LEU A 316 12.13 31.81 -12.88
N GLN A 317 12.23 32.84 -12.03
CA GLN A 317 12.08 34.25 -12.45
C GLN A 317 13.09 34.67 -13.52
N HIS A 318 14.24 33.99 -13.61
CA HIS A 318 15.29 34.31 -14.57
C HIS A 318 15.15 33.56 -15.88
N ILE A 319 14.51 32.38 -15.87
CA ILE A 319 14.44 31.50 -17.03
C ILE A 319 13.77 32.16 -18.24
N PRO A 320 12.65 32.90 -18.10
CA PRO A 320 12.06 33.60 -19.24
C PRO A 320 13.03 34.55 -19.94
N TYR A 321 13.82 35.31 -19.17
CA TYR A 321 14.78 36.27 -19.73
C TYR A 321 16.00 35.60 -20.36
N ILE A 322 16.44 34.45 -19.83
CA ILE A 322 17.49 33.64 -20.44
C ILE A 322 17.00 33.08 -21.79
N PHE A 323 15.77 32.56 -21.84
CA PHE A 323 15.17 32.08 -23.07
C PHE A 323 15.06 33.20 -24.12
N LEU A 324 14.53 34.36 -23.73
CA LEU A 324 14.36 35.51 -24.64
C LEU A 324 15.69 36.10 -25.13
N GLY A 325 16.78 35.92 -24.37
CA GLY A 325 18.14 36.29 -24.78
C GLY A 325 18.84 35.25 -25.66
N THR A 326 18.27 34.05 -25.84
CA THR A 326 18.86 33.00 -26.68
C THR A 326 18.74 33.39 -28.16
N PRO A 327 19.78 33.18 -29.00
CA PRO A 327 19.71 33.50 -30.42
C PRO A 327 18.54 32.81 -31.14
N ASN A 328 17.81 33.60 -31.90
CA ASN A 328 16.79 33.13 -32.84
C ASN A 328 17.47 32.67 -34.13
N ASN A 329 16.98 31.58 -34.71
CA ASN A 329 17.61 30.94 -35.88
C ASN A 329 16.60 30.51 -36.96
N SER A 330 15.35 30.96 -36.87
CA SER A 330 14.25 30.65 -37.81
C SER A 330 13.95 29.16 -38.04
N HIS A 331 14.50 28.24 -37.24
CA HIS A 331 14.27 26.80 -37.42
C HIS A 331 12.81 26.42 -37.18
N VAL A 332 12.14 27.07 -36.23
CA VAL A 332 10.74 26.77 -35.90
C VAL A 332 9.78 27.70 -36.65
N ASN A 333 10.12 28.99 -36.74
CA ASN A 333 9.35 29.97 -37.49
C ASN A 333 10.23 30.69 -38.53
N PRO A 334 10.11 30.38 -39.82
CA PRO A 334 10.88 31.02 -40.88
C PRO A 334 10.73 32.55 -40.92
N GLY A 335 9.57 33.08 -40.53
CA GLY A 335 9.23 34.51 -40.54
C GLY A 335 9.77 35.31 -39.35
N THR A 336 10.62 34.69 -38.51
CA THR A 336 11.13 35.34 -37.29
C THR A 336 11.90 36.62 -37.59
N ARG A 337 12.66 36.65 -38.69
CA ARG A 337 13.47 37.81 -39.05
C ARG A 337 12.60 39.01 -39.41
N GLU A 338 11.61 38.79 -40.27
CA GLU A 338 10.69 39.80 -40.75
C GLU A 338 9.90 40.39 -39.57
N LEU A 339 9.43 39.54 -38.65
CA LEU A 339 8.77 39.99 -37.42
C LEU A 339 9.70 40.78 -36.50
N THR A 340 10.95 40.36 -36.35
CA THR A 340 11.97 41.08 -35.56
C THR A 340 12.21 42.47 -36.14
N GLU A 341 12.37 42.58 -37.46
CA GLU A 341 12.55 43.85 -38.18
C GLU A 341 11.28 44.73 -38.10
N GLN A 342 10.10 44.13 -38.23
CA GLN A 342 8.81 44.82 -38.17
C GLN A 342 8.58 45.52 -36.82
N PHE A 343 8.89 44.83 -35.72
CA PHE A 343 8.65 45.28 -34.35
C PHE A 343 9.87 45.92 -33.67
N GLN A 344 10.98 46.11 -34.39
CA GLN A 344 12.12 46.82 -33.87
C GLN A 344 11.77 48.29 -33.55
N GLY A 345 11.97 48.70 -32.30
CA GLY A 345 11.68 50.05 -31.82
C GLY A 345 10.18 50.37 -31.72
N LYS A 346 9.29 49.37 -31.82
CA LYS A 346 7.84 49.53 -31.74
C LYS A 346 7.26 48.64 -30.64
N GLU A 347 6.10 48.99 -30.13
CA GLU A 347 5.31 48.05 -29.34
C GLU A 347 4.82 46.91 -30.22
N PHE A 348 4.66 45.73 -29.62
CA PHE A 348 4.13 44.57 -30.35
C PHE A 348 2.65 44.78 -30.67
N ASP A 349 2.22 44.40 -31.87
CA ASP A 349 0.82 44.46 -32.28
C ASP A 349 0.16 43.10 -32.08
N ASP A 350 -0.80 43.02 -31.16
CA ASP A 350 -1.44 41.75 -30.77
C ASP A 350 -2.34 41.21 -31.89
N GLU A 351 -2.72 42.02 -32.87
CA GLU A 351 -3.51 41.56 -34.03
C GLU A 351 -2.74 40.57 -34.92
N VAL A 352 -1.40 40.52 -34.81
CA VAL A 352 -0.55 39.58 -35.55
C VAL A 352 -0.54 38.18 -34.90
N LEU A 353 -1.01 38.05 -33.66
CA LEU A 353 -1.01 36.77 -32.95
C LEU A 353 -1.98 35.76 -33.57
N ILE A 354 -1.47 34.55 -33.80
CA ILE A 354 -2.25 33.41 -34.29
C ILE A 354 -2.88 32.70 -33.09
N ALA A 355 -4.20 32.56 -33.09
CA ALA A 355 -4.91 31.83 -32.03
C ALA A 355 -4.49 30.36 -32.04
N SER A 356 -4.14 29.81 -30.88
CA SER A 356 -3.87 28.39 -30.74
C SER A 356 -5.14 27.60 -30.46
N SER A 357 -5.05 26.28 -30.47
CA SER A 357 -6.16 25.40 -30.08
C SER A 357 -6.34 25.27 -28.57
N TYR A 358 -5.65 26.09 -27.76
CA TYR A 358 -5.63 25.95 -26.30
C TYR A 358 -6.25 27.17 -25.61
N THR A 359 -7.09 26.88 -24.63
CA THR A 359 -7.43 27.76 -23.52
C THR A 359 -6.37 27.66 -22.41
N PHE A 360 -6.43 28.56 -21.44
CA PHE A 360 -5.56 28.48 -20.26
C PHE A 360 -5.69 27.14 -19.51
N SER A 361 -6.93 26.64 -19.32
CA SER A 361 -7.20 25.35 -18.68
C SER A 361 -6.48 24.20 -19.38
N GLU A 362 -6.61 24.11 -20.71
CA GLU A 362 -5.99 23.04 -21.51
C GLU A 362 -4.46 23.16 -21.53
N PHE A 363 -3.93 24.38 -21.42
CA PHE A 363 -2.48 24.63 -21.37
C PHE A 363 -1.84 24.11 -20.09
N VAL A 364 -2.50 24.30 -18.94
CA VAL A 364 -2.04 23.82 -17.63
C VAL A 364 -2.47 22.37 -17.32
N GLY A 365 -3.37 21.80 -18.12
CA GLY A 365 -3.84 20.41 -17.98
C GLY A 365 -4.93 20.23 -16.93
N LEU A 366 -5.80 21.24 -16.77
CA LEU A 366 -7.00 21.21 -15.93
C LEU A 366 -8.19 20.57 -16.66
#